data_AF-A0A2H3DC57-F1
#
_entry.id   AF-A0A2H3DC57-F1
#
_cell.length_a   1.000
_cell.length_b   1.000
_cell.length_c   1.000
_cell.angle_alpha   90.00
_cell.angle_beta   90.00
_cell.angle_gamma   90.00
#
_symmetry.space_group_name_H-M   'P 1'
#
loop_
_entity.id
_entity.type
_entity.pdbx_description
1 polymer ?
#
loop_
_entity_poly.entity_id
_entity_poly.type
_entity_poly.pdbx_seq_one_letter_code
_entity_poly.pdbx_strand_id
1 'polypeptide(L)'
;MSDTSPVFALLVKLWTKNFKVAKDADEGLLLVGNVKDTLYIISQVCADWRDIILGACPKVWANMKVVMSPGVGGLGLKVWDLLMVLVMECSESHLLDIEFHGVEHDPNDWNIIHCFQYLLGEGYRWRSATLKIGP
;
A
#
# COMPACT_ATOMS: atom_id res chain seq x y z
N MET A 1 -11.59 23.02 0.91
CA MET A 1 -12.82 23.28 1.68
C MET A 1 -13.45 21.93 1.96
N SER A 2 -13.52 21.51 3.22
CA SER A 2 -14.20 20.27 3.60
C SER A 2 -15.70 20.47 3.44
N ASP A 3 -16.29 19.85 2.42
CA ASP A 3 -17.73 19.86 2.21
C ASP A 3 -18.40 19.01 3.30
N THR A 4 -18.91 19.66 4.34
CA THR A 4 -19.54 19.02 5.51
C THR A 4 -20.99 18.57 5.24
N SER A 5 -21.32 18.31 3.97
CA SER A 5 -22.62 17.79 3.58
C SER A 5 -22.85 16.39 4.17
N PRO A 6 -24.01 16.13 4.81
CA PRO A 6 -24.38 14.79 5.27
C PRO A 6 -24.35 13.73 4.15
N VAL A 7 -24.63 14.15 2.92
CA VAL A 7 -24.57 13.29 1.73
C VAL A 7 -23.13 12.91 1.41
N PHE A 8 -22.20 13.87 1.48
CA PHE A 8 -20.78 13.62 1.28
C PHE A 8 -20.23 12.69 2.37
N ALA A 9 -20.57 12.91 3.64
CA ALA A 9 -20.17 12.02 4.73
C ALA A 9 -20.69 10.58 4.57
N LEU A 10 -21.91 10.41 4.02
CA LEU A 10 -22.46 9.10 3.70
C LEU A 10 -21.68 8.41 2.57
N LEU A 11 -21.33 9.17 1.51
CA LEU A 11 -20.51 8.68 0.41
C LEU A 11 -19.14 8.22 0.89
N VAL A 12 -18.46 9.01 1.72
CA VAL A 12 -17.16 8.65 2.32
C VAL A 12 -17.27 7.33 3.10
N LYS A 13 -18.30 7.19 3.94
CA LYS A 13 -18.52 5.94 4.72
C LYS A 13 -18.77 4.73 3.82
N LEU A 14 -19.57 4.89 2.76
CA LEU A 14 -19.92 3.82 1.84
C LEU A 14 -18.69 3.36 1.04
N TRP A 15 -17.92 4.30 0.51
CA TRP A 15 -16.68 4.02 -0.22
C TRP A 15 -15.60 3.42 0.68
N THR A 16 -15.43 3.93 1.89
CA THR A 16 -14.52 3.35 2.90
C THR A 16 -14.84 1.88 3.17
N LYS A 17 -16.13 1.52 3.24
CA LYS A 17 -16.55 0.13 3.42
C LYS A 17 -16.20 -0.72 2.20
N ASN A 18 -16.47 -0.22 0.99
CA ASN A 18 -16.12 -0.92 -0.24
C ASN A 18 -14.61 -1.13 -0.39
N PHE A 19 -13.79 -0.14 -0.05
CA PHE A 19 -12.33 -0.26 -0.13
C PHE A 19 -11.77 -1.30 0.84
N LYS A 20 -12.33 -1.37 2.06
CA LYS A 20 -11.98 -2.44 3.01
C LYS A 20 -12.35 -3.82 2.47
N VAL A 21 -13.56 -3.97 1.94
CA VAL A 21 -14.01 -5.24 1.33
C VAL A 21 -13.14 -5.63 0.14
N ALA A 22 -12.77 -4.67 -0.71
CA ALA A 22 -11.88 -4.90 -1.85
C ALA A 22 -10.50 -5.38 -1.38
N LYS A 23 -9.95 -4.77 -0.31
CA LYS A 23 -8.71 -5.22 0.32
C LYS A 23 -8.82 -6.66 0.86
N ASP A 24 -9.90 -6.96 1.57
CA ASP A 24 -10.11 -8.27 2.21
C ASP A 24 -10.30 -9.39 1.19
N ALA A 25 -10.81 -9.07 -0.02
CA ALA A 25 -10.97 -10.02 -1.11
C ALA A 25 -9.64 -10.49 -1.72
N ASP A 26 -8.60 -9.64 -1.73
CA ASP A 26 -7.25 -9.94 -2.24
C ASP A 26 -6.31 -10.47 -1.13
N GLU A 27 -6.82 -11.27 -0.20
CA GLU A 27 -6.10 -11.83 0.97
C GLU A 27 -5.62 -10.78 2.01
N GLY A 28 -6.14 -9.54 1.95
CA GLY A 28 -6.03 -8.59 3.06
C GLY A 28 -4.70 -7.83 3.17
N LEU A 29 -3.78 -7.98 2.22
CA LEU A 29 -2.50 -7.29 2.24
C LEU A 29 -2.31 -6.46 0.97
N LEU A 30 -2.03 -5.16 1.13
CA LEU A 30 -1.69 -4.27 0.02
C LEU A 30 -0.40 -4.78 -0.65
N LEU A 31 -0.46 -5.15 -1.93
CA LEU A 31 0.72 -5.55 -2.68
C LEU A 31 1.47 -4.32 -3.16
N VAL A 32 2.46 -3.93 -2.38
CA VAL A 32 3.29 -2.77 -2.73
C VAL A 32 4.05 -3.08 -4.02
N GLY A 33 3.96 -2.16 -4.99
CA GLY A 33 4.64 -2.27 -6.29
C GLY A 33 3.87 -2.98 -7.40
N ASN A 34 2.68 -3.48 -7.08
CA ASN A 34 1.80 -4.04 -8.08
C ASN A 34 0.81 -2.96 -8.54
N VAL A 35 0.99 -2.40 -9.73
CA VAL A 35 0.00 -1.48 -10.34
C VAL A 35 -1.34 -2.15 -10.63
N LYS A 36 -1.39 -3.49 -10.57
CA LYS A 36 -2.62 -4.27 -10.67
C LYS A 36 -3.29 -4.50 -9.30
N ASP A 37 -2.70 -3.99 -8.22
CA ASP A 37 -3.33 -4.03 -6.91
C ASP A 37 -4.67 -3.28 -6.96
N THR A 38 -5.72 -3.94 -6.47
CA THR A 38 -7.09 -3.44 -6.56
C THR A 38 -7.24 -2.07 -5.91
N LEU A 39 -6.54 -1.78 -4.81
CA LEU A 39 -6.62 -0.48 -4.13
C LEU A 39 -5.92 0.61 -4.93
N TYR A 40 -4.80 0.27 -5.58
CA TYR A 40 -4.14 1.19 -6.50
C TYR A 40 -5.05 1.51 -7.69
N ILE A 41 -5.64 0.51 -8.35
CA ILE A 41 -6.57 0.71 -9.46
C ILE A 41 -7.75 1.60 -9.04
N ILE A 42 -8.35 1.29 -7.88
CA ILE A 42 -9.46 2.07 -7.31
C ILE A 42 -9.05 3.52 -7.06
N SER A 43 -7.83 3.78 -6.58
CA SER A 43 -7.32 5.15 -6.36
C SER A 43 -7.16 5.96 -7.65
N GLN A 44 -7.13 5.31 -8.81
CA GLN A 44 -6.97 5.98 -10.10
C GLN A 44 -8.30 6.26 -10.82
N VAL A 45 -9.45 5.84 -10.26
CA VAL A 45 -10.77 6.02 -10.90
C VAL A 45 -11.15 7.49 -11.02
N CYS A 46 -11.07 8.24 -9.92
CA CYS A 46 -11.29 9.69 -9.91
C CYS A 46 -10.61 10.33 -8.69
N ALA A 47 -10.51 11.67 -8.70
CA ALA A 47 -9.89 12.42 -7.60
C ALA A 47 -10.59 12.19 -6.27
N ASP A 48 -11.93 12.20 -6.23
CA ASP A 48 -12.68 11.99 -4.98
C ASP A 48 -12.41 10.63 -4.36
N TRP A 49 -12.33 9.57 -5.17
CA TRP A 49 -12.05 8.22 -4.66
C TRP A 49 -10.63 8.12 -4.14
N ARG A 50 -9.68 8.74 -4.84
CA ARG A 50 -8.31 8.87 -4.37
C ARG A 50 -8.28 9.58 -3.01
N ASP A 51 -8.93 10.72 -2.89
CA ASP A 51 -8.89 11.50 -1.65
C ASP A 51 -9.57 10.75 -0.49
N ILE A 52 -10.65 9.99 -0.76
CA ILE A 52 -11.31 9.15 0.23
C ILE A 52 -10.44 7.95 0.64
N ILE A 53 -9.83 7.24 -0.30
CA ILE A 53 -9.01 6.07 0.03
C ILE A 53 -7.74 6.48 0.78
N LEU A 54 -7.12 7.60 0.41
CA LEU A 54 -5.93 8.12 1.07
C LEU A 54 -6.27 8.70 2.45
N GLY A 55 -7.34 9.49 2.58
CA GLY A 55 -7.65 10.21 3.83
C GLY A 55 -8.57 9.49 4.82
N ALA A 56 -9.49 8.63 4.36
CA ALA A 56 -10.48 7.99 5.24
C ALA A 56 -10.13 6.54 5.62
N CYS A 57 -9.09 5.97 5.02
CA CYS A 57 -8.75 4.55 5.16
C CYS A 57 -7.29 4.30 5.59
N PRO A 58 -6.71 4.97 6.61
CA PRO A 58 -5.30 4.79 6.95
C PRO A 58 -4.93 3.34 7.32
N LYS A 59 -5.86 2.58 7.90
CA LYS A 59 -5.69 1.14 8.19
C LYS A 59 -5.56 0.26 6.94
N VAL A 60 -6.09 0.70 5.80
CA VAL A 60 -5.94 0.01 4.51
C VAL A 60 -4.48 0.11 4.05
N TRP A 61 -3.76 1.17 4.41
CA TRP A 61 -2.35 1.37 4.06
C TRP A 61 -1.38 0.81 5.11
N ALA A 62 -1.85 0.58 6.35
CA ALA A 62 -1.03 0.06 7.44
C ALA A 62 -0.67 -1.43 7.34
N ASN A 63 -1.51 -2.26 6.70
CA ASN A 63 -1.20 -3.68 6.49
C ASN A 63 -0.76 -3.91 5.05
N MET A 64 0.52 -4.21 4.85
CA MET A 64 1.14 -4.30 3.54
C MET A 64 1.96 -5.58 3.37
N LYS A 65 1.89 -6.13 2.15
CA LYS A 65 2.74 -7.22 1.69
C LYS A 65 3.66 -6.68 0.61
N VAL A 66 4.95 -6.71 0.92
CA VAL A 66 6.01 -6.26 0.04
C VAL A 66 6.57 -7.50 -0.64
N VAL A 67 6.12 -7.74 -1.87
CA VAL A 67 6.63 -8.84 -2.67
C VAL A 67 7.92 -8.38 -3.33
N MET A 68 9.04 -8.98 -2.93
CA MET A 68 10.36 -8.76 -3.50
C MET A 68 10.52 -9.62 -4.76
N SER A 69 9.72 -9.32 -5.79
CA SER A 69 9.79 -9.93 -7.12
C SER A 69 9.82 -8.81 -8.17
N PRO A 70 10.48 -8.99 -9.33
CA PRO A 70 10.36 -8.10 -10.47
C PRO A 70 8.87 -8.02 -10.78
N GLY A 71 8.27 -6.88 -10.45
CA GLY A 71 6.82 -6.73 -10.54
C GLY A 71 6.35 -7.19 -11.91
N VAL A 72 5.29 -8.00 -11.95
CA VAL A 72 4.54 -8.24 -13.17
C VAL A 72 3.94 -6.89 -13.59
N GLY A 73 4.74 -6.06 -14.26
CA GLY A 73 4.43 -4.65 -14.50
C GLY A 73 5.64 -3.71 -14.66
N GLY A 74 6.87 -4.12 -14.30
CA GLY A 74 8.08 -3.39 -14.68
C GLY A 74 8.15 -1.92 -14.22
N LEU A 75 7.61 -1.58 -13.05
CA LEU A 75 7.76 -0.23 -12.51
C LEU A 75 9.24 0.04 -12.18
N GLY A 76 9.81 1.07 -12.78
CA GLY A 76 11.14 1.56 -12.40
C GLY A 76 11.15 2.19 -11.00
N LEU A 77 12.34 2.25 -10.38
CA LEU A 77 12.64 2.80 -9.04
C LEU A 77 11.80 4.03 -8.64
N LYS A 78 11.67 5.00 -9.55
CA LYS A 78 11.00 6.27 -9.27
C LYS A 78 9.51 6.12 -8.94
N VAL A 79 8.81 5.21 -9.63
CA VAL A 79 7.38 4.99 -9.37
C VAL A 79 7.19 4.23 -8.06
N TRP A 80 8.14 3.37 -7.73
CA TRP A 80 8.19 2.66 -6.46
C TRP A 80 8.41 3.58 -5.27
N ASP A 81 9.37 4.50 -5.33
CA ASP A 81 9.62 5.46 -4.25
C ASP A 81 8.39 6.36 -4.02
N LEU A 82 7.73 6.80 -5.11
CA LEU A 82 6.48 7.56 -5.04
C LEU A 82 5.35 6.79 -4.36
N LEU A 83 5.18 5.51 -4.73
CA LEU A 83 4.17 4.65 -4.10
C LEU A 83 4.46 4.43 -2.63
N MET A 84 5.74 4.24 -2.26
CA MET A 84 6.11 4.06 -0.86
C MET A 84 5.88 5.29 -0.03
N VAL A 85 6.33 6.46 -0.49
CA VAL A 85 6.04 7.74 0.18
C VAL A 85 4.53 7.90 0.38
N LEU A 86 3.73 7.63 -0.65
CA LEU A 86 2.27 7.75 -0.57
C LEU A 86 1.65 6.76 0.43
N VAL A 87 2.08 5.50 0.45
CA VAL A 87 1.64 4.50 1.45
C VAL A 87 2.02 4.94 2.87
N MET A 88 3.22 5.50 3.05
CA MET A 88 3.69 5.97 4.37
C MET A 88 2.95 7.21 4.85
N GLU A 89 2.64 8.14 3.96
CA GLU A 89 1.81 9.32 4.26
C GLU A 89 0.39 8.90 4.63
N CYS A 90 -0.20 7.97 3.87
CA CYS A 90 -1.59 7.56 4.07
C CYS A 90 -1.79 6.62 5.25
N SER A 91 -0.75 5.90 5.69
CA SER A 91 -0.81 5.10 6.91
C SER A 91 -0.74 5.97 8.18
N GLU A 92 -0.39 7.26 8.07
CA GLU A 92 -0.31 8.20 9.19
C GLU A 92 0.49 7.62 10.39
N SER A 93 0.05 7.82 11.62
CA SER A 93 0.68 7.23 12.81
C SER A 93 0.30 5.77 13.08
N HIS A 94 -0.32 5.07 12.12
CA HIS A 94 -0.70 3.67 12.35
C HIS A 94 0.52 2.77 12.35
N LEU A 95 0.53 1.82 13.28
CA LEU A 95 1.57 0.80 13.28
C LEU A 95 1.39 -0.12 12.08
N LEU A 96 2.52 -0.45 11.44
CA LEU A 96 2.61 -1.17 10.19
C LEU A 96 2.74 -2.66 10.43
N ASP A 97 1.99 -3.44 9.66
CA ASP A 97 2.12 -4.89 9.59
C ASP A 97 2.69 -5.23 8.21
N ILE A 98 3.96 -5.67 8.19
CA ILE A 98 4.74 -5.82 6.96
C ILE A 98 5.10 -7.28 6.73
N GLU A 99 4.79 -7.78 5.54
CA GLU A 99 5.22 -9.10 5.10
C GLU A 99 6.15 -8.98 3.89
N PHE A 100 7.42 -9.33 4.09
CA PHE A 100 8.43 -9.36 3.04
C PHE A 100 8.51 -10.76 2.43
N HIS A 101 8.35 -10.86 1.11
CA HIS A 101 8.51 -12.13 0.39
C HIS A 101 9.72 -12.08 -0.52
N GLY A 102 10.79 -12.79 -0.16
CA GLY A 102 11.92 -13.04 -1.05
C GLY A 102 11.58 -14.16 -2.03
N VAL A 103 11.69 -13.88 -3.33
CA VAL A 103 11.66 -14.89 -4.40
C VAL A 103 13.10 -15.08 -4.88
N GLU A 104 13.52 -16.31 -5.21
CA GLU A 104 14.81 -16.54 -5.88
C GLU A 104 14.92 -15.63 -7.11
N HIS A 105 15.84 -14.67 -7.09
CA HIS A 105 16.00 -13.74 -8.21
C HIS A 105 17.42 -13.22 -8.41
N ASP A 106 17.59 -12.63 -9.60
CA ASP A 106 18.80 -11.99 -10.10
C ASP A 106 19.37 -11.05 -9.03
N PRO A 107 20.62 -11.26 -8.56
CA PRO A 107 21.24 -10.44 -7.54
C PRO A 107 21.38 -8.95 -7.92
N ASN A 108 21.05 -8.58 -9.16
CA ASN A 108 21.12 -7.20 -9.66
C ASN A 108 19.81 -6.38 -9.51
N ASP A 109 18.74 -6.90 -8.90
CA ASP A 109 17.52 -6.10 -8.69
C ASP A 109 17.65 -5.14 -7.49
N TRP A 110 18.31 -4.02 -7.73
CA TRP A 110 18.55 -2.95 -6.75
C TRP A 110 17.26 -2.28 -6.22
N ASN A 111 16.13 -2.44 -6.91
CA ASN A 111 14.87 -1.78 -6.54
C ASN A 111 14.30 -2.39 -5.26
N ILE A 112 14.45 -3.70 -5.14
CA ILE A 112 14.04 -4.48 -3.98
C ILE A 112 14.86 -4.06 -2.75
N ILE A 113 16.18 -3.90 -2.92
CA ILE A 113 17.09 -3.51 -1.84
C ILE A 113 16.73 -2.11 -1.33
N HIS A 114 16.42 -1.16 -2.22
CA HIS A 114 16.06 0.20 -1.84
C HIS A 114 14.75 0.24 -1.03
N CYS A 115 13.71 -0.48 -1.47
CA CYS A 115 12.45 -0.58 -0.74
C CYS A 115 12.63 -1.20 0.64
N PHE A 116 13.43 -2.27 0.74
CA PHE A 116 13.75 -2.89 2.01
C PHE A 116 14.48 -1.93 2.95
N GLN A 117 15.49 -1.22 2.45
CA GLN A 117 16.23 -0.20 3.23
C GLN A 117 15.34 0.93 3.71
N TYR A 118 14.46 1.44 2.84
CA TYR A 118 13.51 2.49 3.20
C TYR A 118 12.56 2.02 4.32
N LEU A 119 11.96 0.84 4.16
CA LEU A 119 11.05 0.29 5.16
C LEU A 119 11.77 0.00 6.48
N LEU A 120 13.02 -0.47 6.44
CA LEU A 120 13.85 -0.64 7.64
C LEU A 120 14.05 0.69 8.39
N GLY A 121 14.21 1.81 7.67
CA GLY A 121 14.26 3.15 8.26
C GLY A 121 12.97 3.53 9.00
N GLU A 122 11.84 3.03 8.52
CA GLU A 122 10.52 3.20 9.14
C GLU A 122 10.23 2.16 10.25
N GLY A 123 11.24 1.40 10.69
CA GLY A 123 11.14 0.32 11.67
C GLY A 123 10.45 0.71 12.99
N TYR A 124 10.55 1.98 13.39
CA TYR A 124 9.91 2.51 14.60
C TYR A 124 8.37 2.48 14.55
N ARG A 125 7.78 2.33 13.35
CA ARG A 125 6.33 2.23 13.15
C ARG A 125 5.87 0.78 13.05
N TRP A 126 6.77 -0.20 13.05
CA TRP A 126 6.40 -1.58 12.83
C TRP A 126 5.68 -2.16 14.05
N ARG A 127 4.46 -2.65 13.84
CA ARG A 127 3.79 -3.57 14.78
C ARG A 127 4.34 -4.97 14.63
N SER A 128 4.47 -5.41 13.39
CA SER A 128 4.99 -6.71 13.02
C SER A 128 5.73 -6.63 11.69
N ALA A 129 6.76 -7.45 11.58
CA ALA A 129 7.48 -7.66 10.33
C ALA A 129 7.78 -9.15 10.20
N THR A 130 7.34 -9.75 9.10
CA THR A 130 7.62 -11.15 8.80
C THR A 130 8.42 -11.21 7.52
N LEU A 131 9.59 -11.83 7.57
CA LEU A 131 10.38 -12.15 6.39
C LEU A 131 10.15 -13.60 6.00
N LYS A 132 9.50 -13.80 4.86
CA LYS A 132 9.37 -15.11 4.21
C LYS A 132 10.42 -15.19 3.11
N ILE A 133 11.53 -15.81 3.46
CA ILE A 133 12.48 -16.32 2.49
C ILE A 133 11.90 -17.64 2.01
N GLY A 134 11.79 -17.85 0.70
CA GLY A 134 11.39 -19.15 0.16
C GLY A 134 12.34 -20.27 0.60
N PRO A 135 12.05 -21.54 0.26
CA PRO A 135 13.14 -22.46 0.00
C PRO A 135 14.12 -21.85 -1.02
#